data_AF-A0A822AM38-F1
#
_entry.id   AF-A0A822AM38-F1
#
_cell.length_a   1.000
_cell.length_b   1.000
_cell.length_c   1.000
_cell.angle_alpha   90.00
_cell.angle_beta   90.00
_cell.angle_gamma   90.00
#
_symmetry.space_group_name_H-M   'P 1'
#
loop_
_entity.id
_entity.type
_entity.pdbx_description
1 polymer ?
#
loop_
_entity_poly.entity_id
_entity_poly.type
_entity_poly.pdbx_seq_one_letter_code
_entity_poly.pdbx_strand_id
1 'polypeptide(L)'
;PEKAIEIYDAALRQNNRDIGLMKKIGEAYIKTHAYTKAIKYYEAIVKAEPQSELRINLADLLNKLNQKDQTQRILDELLKEEVPNTNFQHAQQITKAYEIFANMFEQNKEFEETKQYLVRAKENQKKLLKRIQLEEGDLQKENQKIYCK
;
A
#
# COMPACT_ATOMS: atom_id res chain seq x y z
N PRO A 1 18.19 -16.28 -6.42
CA PRO A 1 16.74 -16.20 -6.08
C PRO A 1 16.26 -17.46 -5.34
N GLU A 2 16.60 -18.65 -5.84
CA GLU A 2 16.24 -19.94 -5.23
C GLU A 2 16.89 -20.16 -3.85
N LYS A 3 18.17 -19.79 -3.67
CA LYS A 3 18.84 -19.81 -2.36
C LYS A 3 18.14 -18.97 -1.30
N ALA A 4 17.45 -17.89 -1.68
CA ALA A 4 16.70 -17.07 -0.74
C ALA A 4 15.50 -17.87 -0.20
N ILE A 5 14.79 -18.58 -1.09
CA ILE A 5 13.61 -19.39 -0.74
C ILE A 5 13.96 -20.53 0.24
N GLU A 6 15.09 -21.21 0.05
CA GLU A 6 15.55 -22.26 0.98
C GLU A 6 15.88 -21.72 2.39
N ILE A 7 16.56 -20.57 2.45
CA ILE A 7 16.86 -19.89 3.73
C ILE A 7 15.55 -19.47 4.42
N TYR A 8 14.53 -19.10 3.64
CA TYR A 8 13.25 -18.68 4.15
C TYR A 8 12.37 -19.83 4.67
N ASP A 9 12.35 -20.97 4.00
CA ASP A 9 11.64 -22.17 4.49
C ASP A 9 12.26 -22.69 5.80
N ALA A 10 13.57 -22.56 5.97
CA ALA A 10 14.25 -22.87 7.23
C ALA A 10 13.88 -21.87 8.35
N ALA A 11 13.79 -20.57 8.02
CA ALA A 11 13.46 -19.53 8.98
C ALA A 11 11.99 -19.59 9.45
N LEU A 12 11.04 -19.95 8.58
CA LEU A 12 9.63 -20.17 8.94
C LEU A 12 9.43 -21.32 9.94
N ARG A 13 10.32 -22.32 9.92
CA ARG A 13 10.32 -23.42 10.90
C ARG A 13 10.77 -22.99 12.29
N GLN A 14 11.56 -21.91 12.39
CA GLN A 14 12.09 -21.43 13.67
C GLN A 14 11.31 -20.25 14.25
N ASN A 15 10.69 -19.41 13.40
CA ASN A 15 9.89 -18.28 13.87
C ASN A 15 8.75 -17.97 12.88
N ASN A 16 7.57 -18.51 13.16
CA ASN A 16 6.44 -18.56 12.22
C ASN A 16 5.65 -17.25 12.04
N ARG A 17 6.10 -16.14 12.65
CA ARG A 17 5.35 -14.87 12.72
C ARG A 17 6.21 -13.60 12.55
N ASP A 18 7.45 -13.71 12.10
CA ASP A 18 8.25 -12.51 11.79
C ASP A 18 7.74 -11.86 10.50
N ILE A 19 7.00 -10.76 10.65
CA ILE A 19 6.39 -9.99 9.56
C ILE A 19 7.46 -9.39 8.63
N GLY A 20 8.59 -8.95 9.18
CA GLY A 20 9.69 -8.39 8.40
C GLY A 20 10.34 -9.44 7.51
N LEU A 21 10.47 -10.67 8.01
CA LEU A 21 10.91 -11.82 7.23
C LEU A 21 9.87 -12.20 6.17
N MET A 22 8.60 -12.33 6.54
CA MET A 22 7.52 -12.67 5.60
C MET A 22 7.42 -11.66 4.44
N LYS A 23 7.65 -10.37 4.70
CA LYS A 23 7.71 -9.33 3.67
C LYS A 23 8.83 -9.62 2.65
N LYS A 24 10.05 -9.89 3.13
CA LYS A 24 11.20 -10.22 2.28
C LYS A 24 10.97 -11.48 1.45
N ILE A 25 10.28 -12.46 2.03
CA ILE A 25 9.87 -13.69 1.34
C ILE A 25 8.91 -13.37 0.19
N GLY A 26 7.85 -12.61 0.46
CA GLY A 26 6.89 -12.22 -0.57
C GLY A 26 7.55 -11.42 -1.71
N GLU A 27 8.43 -10.48 -1.39
CA GLU A 27 9.20 -9.71 -2.38
C GLU A 27 10.11 -10.60 -3.25
N ALA A 28 10.77 -11.60 -2.64
CA ALA A 28 11.58 -12.56 -3.38
C ALA A 28 10.70 -13.39 -4.35
N TYR A 29 9.52 -13.83 -3.90
CA TYR A 29 8.60 -14.57 -4.75
C TYR A 29 8.09 -13.73 -5.94
N ILE A 30 7.80 -12.43 -5.74
CA ILE A 30 7.45 -11.50 -6.82
C ILE A 30 8.57 -11.42 -7.86
N LYS A 31 9.83 -11.26 -7.42
CA LYS A 31 11.00 -11.19 -8.32
C LYS A 31 11.19 -12.48 -9.12
N THR A 32 10.83 -13.62 -8.54
CA THR A 32 10.86 -14.93 -9.22
C THR A 32 9.59 -15.25 -10.03
N HIS A 33 8.66 -14.29 -10.17
CA HIS A 33 7.38 -14.47 -10.86
C HIS A 33 6.47 -15.55 -10.23
N ALA A 34 6.75 -15.97 -9.00
CA ALA A 34 5.97 -16.93 -8.23
C ALA A 34 4.84 -16.21 -7.46
N TYR A 35 3.98 -15.51 -8.21
CA TYR A 35 3.01 -14.57 -7.63
C TYR A 35 1.99 -15.23 -6.69
N THR A 36 1.55 -16.45 -6.97
CA THR A 36 0.61 -17.19 -6.10
C THR A 36 1.19 -17.44 -4.71
N LYS A 37 2.50 -17.70 -4.61
CA LYS A 37 3.17 -17.85 -3.31
C LYS A 37 3.29 -16.50 -2.62
N ALA A 38 3.70 -15.46 -3.35
CA ALA A 38 3.81 -14.10 -2.82
C ALA A 38 2.49 -13.60 -2.19
N ILE A 39 1.37 -13.82 -2.89
CA ILE A 39 0.02 -13.46 -2.42
C ILE A 39 -0.28 -14.08 -1.07
N LYS A 40 -0.06 -15.39 -0.90
CA LYS A 40 -0.31 -16.08 0.39
C LYS A 40 0.47 -15.46 1.55
N TYR A 41 1.72 -15.07 1.31
CA TYR A 41 2.53 -14.42 2.35
C TYR A 41 2.02 -13.02 2.66
N TYR A 42 1.65 -12.24 1.65
CA TYR A 42 1.10 -10.90 1.86
C TYR A 42 -0.28 -10.93 2.52
N GLU A 43 -1.16 -11.86 2.17
CA GLU A 43 -2.44 -12.08 2.84
C GLU A 43 -2.26 -12.41 4.32
N ALA A 44 -1.28 -13.28 4.65
CA ALA A 44 -0.99 -13.63 6.03
C ALA A 44 -0.50 -12.41 6.84
N ILE A 45 0.32 -11.54 6.23
CA ILE A 45 0.76 -10.30 6.86
C ILE A 45 -0.41 -9.33 7.04
N VAL A 46 -1.21 -9.10 6.01
CA VAL A 46 -2.38 -8.19 6.06
C VAL A 46 -3.41 -8.69 7.08
N LYS A 47 -3.55 -10.00 7.26
CA LYS A 47 -4.41 -10.56 8.32
C LYS A 47 -3.88 -10.30 9.73
N ALA A 48 -2.56 -10.29 9.91
CA ALA A 48 -1.92 -9.99 11.19
C ALA A 48 -1.87 -8.47 11.46
N GLU A 49 -1.64 -7.67 10.42
CA GLU A 49 -1.55 -6.21 10.43
C GLU A 49 -2.45 -5.62 9.31
N PRO A 50 -3.74 -5.39 9.59
CA PRO A 50 -4.70 -4.87 8.60
C PRO A 50 -4.30 -3.52 8.00
N GLN A 51 -3.55 -2.71 8.75
CA GLN A 51 -3.06 -1.38 8.34
C GLN A 51 -1.69 -1.41 7.65
N SER A 52 -1.13 -2.59 7.39
CA SER A 52 0.18 -2.73 6.76
C SER A 52 0.20 -2.12 5.35
N GLU A 53 1.30 -1.46 4.99
CA GLU A 53 1.55 -0.97 3.62
C GLU A 53 1.47 -2.07 2.57
N LEU A 54 1.67 -3.32 2.99
CA LEU A 54 1.58 -4.48 2.13
C LEU A 54 0.17 -4.73 1.60
N ARG A 55 -0.87 -4.17 2.22
CA ARG A 55 -2.23 -4.25 1.70
C ARG A 55 -2.36 -3.63 0.31
N ILE A 56 -1.73 -2.47 0.09
CA ILE A 56 -1.71 -1.83 -1.24
C ILE A 56 -0.87 -2.65 -2.23
N ASN A 57 0.28 -3.17 -1.79
CA ASN A 57 1.12 -3.99 -2.65
C ASN A 57 0.41 -5.30 -3.05
N LEU A 58 -0.39 -5.88 -2.16
CA LEU A 58 -1.23 -7.03 -2.44
C LEU A 58 -2.30 -6.69 -3.48
N ALA A 59 -3.03 -5.58 -3.30
CA ALA A 59 -4.05 -5.13 -4.25
C ALA A 59 -3.48 -4.86 -5.66
N ASP A 60 -2.31 -4.22 -5.75
CA ASP A 60 -1.63 -3.97 -7.02
C ASP A 60 -1.20 -5.28 -7.70
N LEU A 61 -0.66 -6.23 -6.92
CA LEU A 61 -0.29 -7.55 -7.44
C LEU A 61 -1.51 -8.32 -7.96
N LEU A 62 -2.61 -8.32 -7.21
CA LEU A 62 -3.87 -8.96 -7.62
C LEU A 62 -4.45 -8.33 -8.89
N ASN A 63 -4.37 -7.00 -9.01
CA ASN A 63 -4.82 -6.29 -10.20
C ASN A 63 -4.00 -6.69 -11.43
N LYS A 64 -2.67 -6.80 -11.29
CA LYS A 64 -1.77 -7.27 -12.36
C LYS A 64 -2.04 -8.71 -12.79
N LEU A 65 -2.56 -9.55 -11.89
CA LEU A 65 -3.00 -10.92 -12.19
C LEU A 65 -4.46 -10.98 -12.68
N ASN A 66 -5.10 -9.83 -12.94
CA ASN A 66 -6.49 -9.72 -13.38
C ASN A 66 -7.51 -10.30 -12.37
N GLN A 67 -7.16 -10.37 -11.08
CA GLN A 67 -8.04 -10.83 -9.99
C GLN A 67 -8.90 -9.68 -9.44
N LYS A 68 -9.74 -9.11 -10.30
CA LYS A 68 -10.49 -7.86 -10.04
C LYS A 68 -11.37 -7.91 -8.80
N ASP A 69 -12.11 -9.00 -8.61
CA ASP A 69 -13.01 -9.15 -7.46
C ASP A 69 -12.28 -9.04 -6.12
N GLN A 70 -11.08 -9.63 -6.02
CA GLN A 70 -10.27 -9.58 -4.80
C GLN A 70 -9.64 -8.21 -4.61
N THR A 71 -9.10 -7.62 -5.68
CA THR A 71 -8.58 -6.24 -5.66
C THR A 71 -9.66 -5.28 -5.17
N GLN A 72 -10.85 -5.31 -5.77
CA GLN A 72 -11.94 -4.42 -5.41
C GLN A 72 -12.34 -4.56 -3.93
N ARG A 73 -12.48 -5.79 -3.41
CA ARG A 73 -12.79 -6.02 -1.99
C ARG A 73 -11.76 -5.37 -1.07
N ILE A 74 -10.47 -5.60 -1.32
CA ILE A 74 -9.39 -5.07 -0.48
C ILE A 74 -9.37 -3.55 -0.49
N LEU A 75 -9.56 -2.94 -1.67
CA LEU A 75 -9.56 -1.49 -1.81
C LEU A 75 -10.83 -0.86 -1.22
N ASP A 76 -12.00 -1.47 -1.40
CA ASP A 76 -13.26 -0.99 -0.82
C ASP A 76 -13.23 -1.02 0.71
N GLU A 77 -12.68 -2.08 1.30
CA GLU A 77 -12.48 -2.15 2.74
C GLU A 77 -11.53 -1.05 3.21
N LEU A 78 -10.42 -0.81 2.52
CA LEU A 78 -9.48 0.27 2.86
C LEU A 78 -10.16 1.65 2.81
N LEU A 79 -11.00 1.91 1.81
CA LEU A 79 -11.71 3.18 1.68
C LEU A 79 -12.83 3.38 2.71
N LYS A 80 -13.31 2.29 3.35
CA LYS A 80 -14.31 2.34 4.41
C LYS A 80 -13.71 2.52 5.81
N GLU A 81 -12.39 2.41 5.94
CA GLU A 81 -11.74 2.54 7.24
C GLU A 81 -11.80 3.98 7.74
N GLU A 82 -12.31 4.15 8.96
CA GLU A 82 -12.30 5.43 9.65
C GLU A 82 -10.95 5.64 10.35
N VAL A 83 -9.93 5.95 9.56
CA VAL A 83 -8.61 6.35 10.09
C VAL A 83 -8.57 7.87 10.19
N PRO A 84 -8.05 8.44 11.31
CA PRO A 84 -7.90 9.88 11.43
C PRO A 84 -7.21 10.47 10.21
N ASN A 85 -7.78 11.55 9.68
CA ASN A 85 -7.25 12.25 8.51
C ASN A 85 -5.80 12.73 8.70
N THR A 86 -5.28 12.78 9.93
CA THR A 86 -3.87 13.09 10.25
C THR A 86 -2.90 11.95 9.92
N ASN A 87 -3.38 10.73 9.70
CA ASN A 87 -2.52 9.61 9.33
C ASN A 87 -2.05 9.77 7.87
N PHE A 88 -0.85 10.29 7.71
CA PHE A 88 -0.22 10.53 6.41
C PHE A 88 -0.08 9.25 5.58
N GLN A 89 0.36 8.16 6.21
CA GLN A 89 0.58 6.88 5.57
C GLN A 89 -0.74 6.29 5.04
N HIS A 90 -1.81 6.35 5.83
CA HIS A 90 -3.14 5.91 5.39
C HIS A 90 -3.65 6.77 4.22
N ALA A 91 -3.46 8.10 4.27
CA ALA A 91 -3.82 8.97 3.16
C ALA A 91 -3.00 8.67 1.88
N GLN A 92 -1.73 8.27 2.00
CA GLN A 92 -0.94 7.76 0.86
C GLN A 92 -1.53 6.44 0.32
N GLN A 93 -1.92 5.52 1.19
CA GLN A 93 -2.57 4.27 0.79
C GLN A 93 -3.87 4.53 0.04
N ILE A 94 -4.74 5.44 0.51
CA ILE A 94 -5.96 5.85 -0.20
C ILE A 94 -5.64 6.40 -1.59
N THR A 95 -4.57 7.20 -1.73
CA THR A 95 -4.17 7.74 -3.04
C THR A 95 -3.82 6.62 -4.01
N LYS A 96 -3.00 5.67 -3.56
CA LYS A 96 -2.62 4.49 -4.36
C LYS A 96 -3.83 3.60 -4.67
N ALA A 97 -4.79 3.48 -3.76
CA ALA A 97 -6.03 2.74 -3.99
C ALA A 97 -6.83 3.32 -5.16
N TYR A 98 -6.97 4.66 -5.22
CA TYR A 98 -7.63 5.31 -6.35
C TYR A 98 -6.89 5.13 -7.67
N GLU A 99 -5.55 5.13 -7.66
CA GLU A 99 -4.75 4.83 -8.85
C GLU A 99 -4.95 3.38 -9.33
N ILE A 100 -5.00 2.41 -8.41
CA ILE A 100 -5.26 1.01 -8.76
C ILE A 100 -6.68 0.84 -9.32
N PHE A 101 -7.69 1.48 -8.72
CA PHE A 101 -9.05 1.50 -9.26
C PHE A 101 -9.08 2.08 -10.68
N ALA A 102 -8.44 3.23 -10.89
CA ALA A 102 -8.37 3.85 -12.22
C ALA A 102 -7.77 2.90 -13.26
N ASN A 103 -6.65 2.24 -12.93
CA ASN A 103 -6.00 1.26 -13.78
C ASN A 103 -6.89 0.04 -14.06
N MET A 104 -7.63 -0.44 -13.06
CA MET A 104 -8.56 -1.57 -13.19
C MET A 104 -9.69 -1.26 -14.19
N PHE A 105 -10.32 -0.08 -14.06
CA PHE A 105 -11.37 0.39 -14.97
C PHE A 105 -10.83 0.73 -16.36
N GLU A 106 -9.60 1.23 -16.46
CA GLU A 106 -8.95 1.52 -17.74
C GLU A 106 -8.73 0.24 -18.55
N GLN A 107 -8.29 -0.84 -17.90
CA GLN A 107 -8.18 -2.17 -18.53
C GLN A 107 -9.53 -2.69 -19.05
N ASN A 108 -10.65 -2.28 -18.44
CA ASN A 108 -12.00 -2.60 -18.88
C ASN A 108 -12.57 -1.63 -19.92
N LYS A 109 -11.84 -0.56 -20.27
CA LYS A 109 -12.32 0.54 -21.13
C LYS A 109 -13.51 1.31 -20.53
N GLU A 110 -13.64 1.30 -19.20
CA GLU A 110 -14.62 2.04 -18.43
C GLU A 110 -14.08 3.45 -18.14
N PHE A 111 -14.07 4.29 -19.17
CA PHE A 111 -13.35 5.58 -19.15
C PHE A 111 -13.93 6.60 -18.16
N GLU A 112 -15.23 6.55 -17.88
CA GLU A 112 -15.88 7.49 -16.96
C GLU A 112 -15.45 7.21 -15.53
N GLU A 113 -15.46 5.94 -15.13
CA GLU A 113 -14.99 5.44 -13.85
C GLU A 113 -13.49 5.72 -13.68
N THR A 114 -12.67 5.43 -14.69
CA THR A 114 -11.24 5.78 -14.69
C THR A 114 -11.03 7.26 -14.38
N LYS A 115 -11.75 8.15 -15.09
CA LYS A 115 -11.66 9.59 -14.87
C LYS A 115 -12.08 9.98 -13.45
N GLN A 116 -13.17 9.43 -12.94
CA GLN A 116 -13.64 9.71 -11.58
C GLN A 116 -12.59 9.34 -10.53
N TYR A 117 -11.98 8.16 -10.63
CA TYR A 117 -10.96 7.71 -9.68
C TYR A 117 -9.65 8.51 -9.80
N LEU A 118 -9.25 8.92 -11.00
CA LEU A 118 -8.09 9.81 -11.18
C LEU A 118 -8.32 11.20 -10.56
N VAL A 119 -9.53 11.74 -10.67
CA VAL A 119 -9.88 13.01 -10.00
C VAL A 119 -9.78 12.85 -8.48
N ARG A 120 -10.31 11.77 -7.91
CA ARG A 120 -10.21 11.47 -6.47
C ARG A 120 -8.76 11.32 -6.02
N ALA A 121 -7.92 10.62 -6.79
CA ALA A 121 -6.48 10.51 -6.53
C ALA A 121 -5.81 11.89 -6.48
N LYS A 122 -6.05 12.72 -7.49
CA LYS A 122 -5.50 14.08 -7.58
C LYS A 122 -5.94 14.98 -6.43
N GLU A 123 -7.21 14.93 -6.06
CA GLU A 123 -7.73 15.70 -4.93
C GLU A 123 -7.09 15.28 -3.61
N ASN A 124 -6.94 13.96 -3.39
CA ASN A 124 -6.31 13.44 -2.19
C ASN A 124 -4.82 13.80 -2.13
N GLN A 125 -4.10 13.69 -3.26
CA GLN A 125 -2.71 14.11 -3.38
C GLN A 125 -2.54 15.61 -3.10
N LYS A 126 -3.45 16.45 -3.60
CA LYS A 126 -3.43 17.90 -3.31
C LYS A 126 -3.65 18.19 -1.82
N LYS A 127 -4.52 17.44 -1.14
CA LYS A 127 -4.71 17.55 0.31
C LYS A 127 -3.45 17.15 1.06
N LEU A 128 -2.79 16.06 0.66
CA LEU A 128 -1.52 15.61 1.24
C LEU A 128 -0.41 16.66 1.08
N LEU A 129 -0.23 17.19 -0.13
CA LEU A 129 0.79 18.21 -0.41
C LEU A 129 0.61 19.48 0.45
N LYS A 130 -0.64 19.94 0.61
CA LYS A 130 -0.94 21.08 1.49
C LYS A 130 -0.55 20.83 2.95
N ARG A 131 -0.70 19.60 3.44
CA ARG A 131 -0.33 19.25 4.82
C ARG A 131 1.18 19.28 5.01
N ILE A 132 1.94 18.68 4.08
CA ILE A 132 3.40 18.70 4.10
C ILE A 132 3.92 20.15 4.15
N GLN A 133 3.36 21.03 3.31
CA GLN A 133 3.75 22.44 3.27
C GLN A 133 3.47 23.19 4.60
N LEU A 134 2.37 22.85 5.28
CA LEU A 134 2.04 23.44 6.58
C LEU A 134 3.00 22.94 7.67
N GLU A 135 3.28 21.64 7.72
CA GLU A 135 4.22 21.03 8.67
C GLU A 135 5.64 21.58 8.50
N GLU A 136 6.12 21.71 7.26
CA GLU A 136 7.43 22.34 6.96
C GLU A 136 7.48 23.80 7.42
N GLY A 137 6.40 24.55 7.21
CA GLY A 137 6.30 25.94 7.65
C GLY A 137 6.29 26.10 9.18
N ASP A 138 5.67 25.17 9.90
CA ASP A 138 5.62 25.20 11.36
C ASP A 138 6.96 24.79 11.99
N LEU A 139 7.65 23.79 11.42
CA LEU A 139 9.02 23.43 11.80
C LEU A 139 10.00 24.60 11.60
N GLN A 140 9.87 25.35 10.52
CA GLN A 140 10.71 26.54 10.27
C GLN A 140 10.50 27.62 11.33
N LYS A 141 9.25 27.90 11.72
CA LYS A 141 8.94 28.87 12.79
C LYS A 141 9.45 28.41 14.15
N GLU A 142 9.35 27.12 14.45
CA GLU A 142 9.82 26.55 15.71
C GLU A 142 11.35 26.63 15.81
N ASN A 143 12.06 26.29 14.74
CA ASN A 143 13.52 26.46 14.66
C ASN A 143 13.93 27.94 14.83
N GLN A 144 13.24 28.88 14.16
CA GLN A 144 13.51 30.32 14.34
C GLN A 144 13.35 30.78 15.79
N LYS A 145 12.35 30.26 16.53
CA LYS A 145 12.17 30.57 17.96
C LYS A 145 13.29 30.03 18.85
N ILE A 146 13.91 28.91 18.46
CA ILE A 146 15.06 28.33 19.18
C ILE A 146 16.32 29.18 18.95
N TYR A 147 16.57 29.64 17.73
CA TYR A 147 17.74 30.48 17.42
C TYR A 147 17.65 31.92 17.96
N CYS A 148 16.45 32.41 18.31
CA CYS A 148 16.24 33.73 18.90
C CYS A 148 16.22 33.72 20.45
N LYS A 149 16.59 32.62 21.10
CA LYS A 149 16.84 32.51 22.55
C LYS A 149 18.31 32.31 22.83
#